data_AF-A0A0E2H126-F1
#
_entry.id   AF-A0A0E2H126-F1
#
_cell.length_a   1.000
_cell.length_b   1.000
_cell.length_c   1.000
_cell.angle_alpha   90.00
_cell.angle_beta   90.00
_cell.angle_gamma   90.00
#
_symmetry.space_group_name_H-M   'P 1'
#
loop_
_entity.id
_entity.type
_entity.pdbx_description
1 polymer ?
#
loop_
_entity_poly.entity_id
_entity_poly.type
_entity_poly.pdbx_seq_one_letter_code
_entity_poly.pdbx_strand_id
1 'polypeptide(L)'
;MEERFAYGLNPKKLGAVSAYLCDPASAPAEFLLTKSQYQAETGRAVERGALFFQIRQAFPPGEVTPEEANKIGYETAMRWTKGKYQFFVCTHIDKGHLHNVRPDRAMRKAV
;
A
#
# COMPACT_ATOMS: atom_id res chain seq x y z
N MET A 1 8.96 9.76 0.09
CA MET A 1 7.82 8.88 0.48
C MET A 1 6.53 9.52 -0.02
N GLU A 2 6.29 10.78 0.32
CA GLU A 2 5.12 11.56 -0.12
C GLU A 2 4.90 11.56 -1.64
N GLU A 3 5.92 11.82 -2.46
CA GLU A 3 5.76 11.83 -3.93
C GLU A 3 5.24 10.50 -4.48
N ARG A 4 5.65 9.37 -3.90
CA ARG A 4 5.19 8.03 -4.33
C ARG A 4 3.74 7.78 -3.95
N PHE A 5 3.32 8.30 -2.80
CA PHE A 5 1.94 8.18 -2.32
C PHE A 5 1.03 9.13 -3.11
N ALA A 6 1.48 10.37 -3.35
CA ALA A 6 0.79 11.34 -4.19
C ALA A 6 0.62 10.85 -5.64
N TYR A 7 1.62 10.14 -6.18
CA TYR A 7 1.49 9.49 -7.49
C TYR A 7 0.43 8.39 -7.50
N GLY A 8 0.40 7.53 -6.47
CA GLY A 8 -0.58 6.46 -6.34
C GLY A 8 -2.00 6.93 -6.04
N LEU A 9 -2.15 8.08 -5.38
CA LEU A 9 -3.44 8.67 -5.02
C LEU A 9 -3.90 9.74 -6.03
N ASN A 10 -3.29 9.77 -7.21
CA ASN A 10 -3.64 10.76 -8.22
C ASN A 10 -5.09 10.52 -8.72
N PRO A 11 -6.02 11.45 -8.48
CA PRO A 11 -7.43 11.25 -8.82
C PRO A 11 -7.68 11.13 -10.32
N LYS A 12 -6.77 11.64 -11.17
CA LYS A 12 -6.89 11.50 -12.64
C LYS A 12 -6.64 10.07 -13.14
N LYS A 13 -6.06 9.22 -12.29
CA LYS A 13 -5.65 7.86 -12.63
C LYS A 13 -6.41 6.82 -11.83
N LEU A 14 -7.00 7.21 -10.71
CA LEU A 14 -7.56 6.33 -9.71
C LEU A 14 -8.97 5.87 -10.13
N GLY A 15 -9.14 4.56 -10.25
CA GLY A 15 -10.45 3.92 -10.42
C GLY A 15 -11.06 3.50 -9.08
N ALA A 16 -10.23 3.02 -8.16
CA ALA A 16 -10.66 2.59 -6.83
C ALA A 16 -9.51 2.69 -5.82
N VAL A 17 -9.85 2.93 -4.55
CA VAL A 17 -8.91 2.94 -3.44
C VAL A 17 -9.48 2.20 -2.23
N SER A 18 -8.64 1.43 -1.55
CA SER A 18 -8.94 0.81 -0.26
C SER A 18 -7.74 0.88 0.66
N ALA A 19 -7.98 0.88 1.96
CA ALA A 19 -6.91 0.91 2.96
C ALA A 19 -7.25 0.08 4.18
N TYR A 20 -6.21 -0.26 4.94
CA TYR A 20 -6.30 -1.01 6.17
C TYR A 20 -5.35 -0.40 7.20
N LEU A 21 -5.88 -0.04 8.38
CA LEU A 21 -5.15 0.58 9.49
C LEU A 21 -4.39 1.87 9.11
N CYS A 22 -4.81 2.55 8.04
CA CYS A 22 -4.38 3.90 7.71
C CYS A 22 -5.41 4.60 6.84
N ASP A 23 -5.37 5.93 6.84
CA ASP A 23 -6.06 6.73 5.83
C ASP A 23 -5.10 6.99 4.66
N PRO A 24 -5.48 6.75 3.40
CA PRO A 24 -4.59 6.98 2.26
C PRO A 24 -3.97 8.39 2.22
N ALA A 25 -4.73 9.43 2.62
CA ALA A 25 -4.27 10.81 2.59
C ALA A 25 -3.20 11.10 3.65
N SER A 26 -3.28 10.47 4.83
CA SER A 26 -2.28 10.62 5.91
C SER A 26 -1.30 9.45 6.02
N ALA A 27 -1.39 8.45 5.15
CA ALA A 27 -0.56 7.25 5.20
C ALA A 27 0.96 7.54 5.26
N PRO A 28 1.55 8.56 4.58
CA PRO A 28 2.97 8.86 4.75
C PRO A 28 3.34 9.20 6.21
N ALA A 29 2.52 10.01 6.89
CA ALA A 29 2.73 10.42 8.26
C ALA A 29 2.48 9.25 9.23
N GLU A 30 1.43 8.48 9.02
CA GLU A 30 1.09 7.32 9.85
C GLU A 30 2.17 6.23 9.79
N PHE A 31 2.75 5.97 8.61
CA PHE A 31 3.82 4.98 8.45
C PHE A 31 5.06 5.37 9.26
N LEU A 32 5.38 6.67 9.31
CA LEU A 32 6.47 7.23 10.10
C LEU A 32 6.16 7.21 11.60
N LEU A 33 4.92 7.55 11.99
CA LEU A 33 4.48 7.51 13.37
C LEU A 33 4.64 6.11 13.96
N THR A 34 4.15 5.09 13.26
CA THR A 34 4.27 3.73 13.78
C THR A 34 5.70 3.19 13.69
N LYS A 35 6.60 3.81 12.90
CA LYS A 35 8.05 3.53 12.98
C LYS A 35 8.62 4.06 14.28
N SER A 36 8.27 5.29 14.62
CA SER A 36 8.66 5.93 15.88
C SER A 36 8.18 5.13 17.09
N GLN A 37 6.90 4.69 17.08
CA GLN A 37 6.32 3.85 18.14
C GLN A 37 7.09 2.54 18.31
N TYR A 38 7.37 1.82 17.22
CA TYR A 38 8.13 0.57 17.29
C TYR A 38 9.53 0.78 17.91
N GLN A 39 10.21 1.88 17.56
CA GLN A 39 11.53 2.20 18.12
C GLN A 39 11.42 2.53 19.62
N ALA A 40 10.40 3.28 20.03
CA ALA A 40 10.15 3.61 21.43
C ALA A 40 9.82 2.37 22.28
N GLU A 41 9.02 1.44 21.75
CA GLU A 41 8.61 0.22 22.45
C GLU A 41 9.70 -0.83 22.53
N THR A 42 10.52 -0.98 21.48
CA THR A 42 11.49 -2.09 21.38
C THR A 42 12.93 -1.68 21.66
N GLY A 43 13.22 -0.38 21.72
CA GLY A 43 14.58 0.15 21.82
C GLY A 43 15.46 -0.16 20.60
N ARG A 44 14.91 -0.75 19.54
CA ARG A 44 15.65 -1.12 18.32
C ARG A 44 15.55 0.00 17.31
N ALA A 45 16.67 0.66 17.05
CA ALA A 45 16.77 1.60 15.94
C ALA A 45 16.56 0.85 14.62
N VAL A 46 15.57 1.28 13.83
CA VAL A 46 15.35 0.78 12.47
C VAL A 46 16.34 1.49 11.54
N GLU A 47 17.62 1.11 11.63
CA GLU A 47 18.71 1.75 10.88
C GLU A 47 18.87 1.20 9.45
N ARG A 48 18.49 -0.06 9.21
CA ARG A 48 18.62 -0.70 7.89
C ARG A 48 17.39 -1.55 7.56
N GLY A 49 16.45 -0.97 6.81
CA GLY A 49 15.26 -1.69 6.32
C GLY A 49 14.35 -0.79 5.49
N ALA A 50 13.65 -1.39 4.52
CA ALA A 50 12.63 -0.67 3.75
C ALA A 50 11.43 -0.35 4.67
N LEU A 51 11.00 0.92 4.70
CA LEU A 51 9.84 1.36 5.50
C LEU A 51 8.52 0.78 4.97
N PHE A 52 8.47 0.51 3.68
CA PHE A 52 7.36 -0.09 2.97
C PHE A 52 7.88 -0.81 1.74
N PHE A 53 7.11 -1.77 1.26
CA PHE A 53 7.29 -2.48 0.01
C PHE A 53 6.24 -2.00 -0.98
N GLN A 54 6.51 -2.15 -2.27
CA GLN A 54 5.53 -1.82 -3.30
C GLN A 54 5.22 -3.05 -4.13
N ILE A 55 3.96 -3.48 -4.15
CA ILE A 55 3.49 -4.55 -5.01
C ILE A 55 2.70 -3.92 -6.16
N ARG A 56 3.07 -4.31 -7.39
CA ARG A 56 2.32 -3.97 -8.60
C ARG A 56 1.73 -5.23 -9.20
N GLN A 57 0.46 -5.16 -9.55
CA GLN A 57 -0.28 -6.26 -10.16
C GLN A 57 -1.08 -5.68 -11.33
N ALA A 58 -0.87 -6.21 -12.53
CA ALA A 58 -1.59 -5.79 -13.72
C ALA A 58 -2.63 -6.85 -14.11
N PHE A 59 -3.73 -6.39 -14.70
CA PHE A 59 -4.78 -7.24 -15.22
C PHE A 59 -4.95 -6.98 -16.72
N PRO A 60 -5.13 -8.03 -17.54
CA PRO A 60 -5.57 -7.91 -18.92
C PRO A 60 -6.82 -7.01 -19.09
N PRO A 61 -6.92 -6.24 -20.18
CA PRO A 61 -8.10 -5.40 -20.44
C PRO A 61 -9.39 -6.23 -20.49
N GLY A 62 -10.41 -5.79 -19.74
CA GLY A 62 -11.73 -6.43 -19.73
C GLY A 62 -11.85 -7.69 -18.86
N GLU A 63 -10.77 -8.13 -18.18
CA GLU A 63 -10.82 -9.31 -17.30
C GLU A 63 -11.52 -9.00 -15.96
N VAL A 64 -11.34 -7.79 -15.43
CA VAL A 64 -11.87 -7.36 -14.14
C VAL A 64 -12.32 -5.90 -14.22
N THR A 65 -13.24 -5.48 -13.34
CA THR A 65 -13.53 -4.05 -13.11
C THR A 65 -12.49 -3.40 -12.19
N PRO A 66 -12.40 -2.06 -12.11
CA PRO A 66 -11.53 -1.38 -11.16
C PRO A 66 -11.77 -1.79 -9.68
N GLU A 67 -13.02 -2.02 -9.31
CA GLU A 67 -13.45 -2.43 -7.97
C GLU A 67 -13.04 -3.88 -7.68
N GLU A 68 -13.21 -4.79 -8.65
CA GLU A 68 -12.78 -6.17 -8.55
C GLU A 68 -11.24 -6.28 -8.45
N ALA A 69 -10.53 -5.54 -9.30
CA ALA A 69 -9.07 -5.41 -9.21
C ALA A 69 -8.65 -4.91 -7.83
N ASN A 70 -9.36 -3.91 -7.28
CA ASN A 70 -9.08 -3.38 -5.95
C ASN A 70 -9.30 -4.43 -4.85
N LYS A 71 -10.42 -5.18 -4.92
CA LYS A 71 -10.75 -6.26 -3.97
C LYS A 71 -9.69 -7.36 -3.99
N ILE A 72 -9.26 -7.80 -5.17
CA ILE A 72 -8.16 -8.76 -5.33
C ILE A 72 -6.87 -8.21 -4.71
N GLY A 73 -6.58 -6.93 -4.94
CA GLY A 73 -5.44 -6.25 -4.35
C GLY A 73 -5.50 -6.21 -2.82
N TYR A 74 -6.68 -5.92 -2.26
CA TYR A 74 -6.93 -5.88 -0.82
C TYR A 74 -6.76 -7.27 -0.18
N GLU A 75 -7.37 -8.30 -0.76
CA GLU A 75 -7.23 -9.67 -0.26
C GLU A 75 -5.78 -10.15 -0.30
N THR A 76 -5.06 -9.81 -1.37
CA THR A 76 -3.64 -10.14 -1.49
C THR A 76 -2.82 -9.43 -0.42
N ALA A 77 -3.07 -8.15 -0.17
CA ALA A 77 -2.38 -7.37 0.86
C ALA A 77 -2.72 -7.87 2.28
N MET A 78 -3.97 -8.23 2.53
CA MET A 78 -4.40 -8.84 3.80
C MET A 78 -3.70 -10.16 4.06
N ARG A 79 -3.60 -11.05 3.06
CA ARG A 79 -2.88 -12.33 3.16
C ARG A 79 -1.38 -12.11 3.37
N TRP A 80 -0.78 -11.16 2.65
CA TRP A 80 0.64 -10.84 2.75
C TRP A 80 1.02 -10.28 4.13
N THR A 81 0.23 -9.32 4.61
CA THR A 81 0.45 -8.66 5.90
C THR A 81 -0.05 -9.48 7.08
N LYS A 82 -0.81 -10.54 6.83
CA LYS A 82 -1.50 -11.36 7.84
C LYS A 82 -2.38 -10.52 8.78
N GLY A 83 -2.91 -9.39 8.29
CA GLY A 83 -3.68 -8.43 9.07
C GLY A 83 -2.90 -7.70 10.17
N LYS A 84 -1.57 -7.72 10.14
CA LYS A 84 -0.71 -7.14 11.20
C LYS A 84 -0.12 -5.78 10.86
N TYR A 85 -0.20 -5.37 9.60
CA TYR A 85 0.43 -4.14 9.13
C TYR A 85 -0.54 -3.32 8.30
N GLN A 86 -0.39 -2.00 8.37
CA GLN A 86 -1.16 -1.07 7.57
C GLN A 86 -0.74 -1.14 6.09
N PHE A 87 -1.70 -0.99 5.20
CA PHE A 87 -1.50 -0.97 3.76
C PHE A 87 -2.62 -0.19 3.08
N PHE A 88 -2.40 0.20 1.83
CA PHE A 88 -3.46 0.68 0.97
C PHE A 88 -3.24 0.21 -0.47
N VAL A 89 -4.34 0.19 -1.22
CA VAL A 89 -4.41 -0.33 -2.57
C VAL A 89 -5.04 0.72 -3.46
N CYS A 90 -4.27 1.18 -4.44
CA CYS A 90 -4.75 2.06 -5.50
C CYS A 90 -4.88 1.27 -6.79
N THR A 91 -6.06 1.28 -7.39
CA THR A 91 -6.28 0.74 -8.74
C THR A 91 -6.21 1.89 -9.74
N HIS A 92 -5.32 1.78 -10.71
CA HIS A 92 -5.15 2.78 -11.76
C HIS A 92 -5.75 2.33 -13.10
N ILE A 93 -6.30 3.28 -13.84
CA ILE A 93 -6.99 3.09 -15.12
C ILE A 93 -6.36 3.84 -16.30
N ASP A 94 -5.21 4.51 -16.09
CA ASP A 94 -4.63 5.48 -17.03
C ASP A 94 -3.72 4.89 -18.12
N LYS A 95 -3.44 3.57 -18.10
CA LYS A 95 -2.43 2.93 -18.98
C LYS A 95 -2.98 1.91 -19.97
N GLY A 96 -4.27 2.01 -20.31
CA GLY A 96 -4.93 1.10 -21.25
C GLY A 96 -5.17 -0.32 -20.70
N HIS A 97 -4.78 -0.57 -19.44
CA HIS A 97 -5.09 -1.76 -18.68
C HIS A 97 -5.15 -1.40 -17.19
N LEU A 98 -5.90 -2.19 -16.42
CA LEU A 98 -6.02 -2.00 -14.98
C LEU A 98 -4.76 -2.48 -14.28
N HIS A 99 -4.26 -1.70 -13.33
CA HIS A 99 -3.16 -2.13 -12.50
C HIS A 99 -3.27 -1.60 -11.07
N ASN A 100 -2.99 -2.47 -10.11
CA ASN A 100 -2.88 -2.12 -8.71
C ASN A 100 -1.48 -1.60 -8.42
N VAL A 101 -1.39 -0.50 -7.69
CA VAL A 101 -0.17 0.04 -7.09
C VAL A 101 -0.40 0.08 -5.59
N ARG A 102 0.33 -0.76 -4.85
CA ARG A 102 0.19 -0.88 -3.38
C ARG A 102 1.48 -0.50 -2.68
N PRO A 103 1.50 0.49 -1.78
CA PRO A 103 2.57 0.63 -0.79
C PRO A 103 2.18 -0.17 0.46
N ASP A 104 2.75 -1.36 0.60
CA ASP A 104 2.58 -2.22 1.76
C ASP A 104 3.56 -1.82 2.85
N ARG A 105 3.10 -1.45 4.05
CA ARG A 105 4.03 -1.35 5.19
C ARG A 105 4.40 -2.77 5.61
N ALA A 106 5.68 -3.14 5.58
CA ALA A 106 6.13 -4.38 6.20
C ALA A 106 7.06 -4.05 7.36
N MET A 107 6.47 -3.82 8.52
CA MET A 107 7.22 -3.57 9.75
C MET A 107 7.26 -4.81 10.62
N ARG A 108 7.75 -5.91 10.04
CA ARG A 108 8.57 -6.89 10.77
C ARG A 108 9.19 -7.86 9.76
N LYS A 109 10.33 -7.45 9.16
CA LYS A 109 11.31 -8.32 8.49
C LYS A 109 10.74 -9.05 7.23
N ALA A 110 11.33 -9.04 6.03
CA ALA A 110 12.61 -9.67 5.76
C ALA A 110 13.04 -10.66 6.86
N VAL A 111 12.16 -11.60 7.23
CA VAL A 111 12.56 -12.87 7.86
C VAL A 111 12.30 -13.93 6.82
#